data_AF-A0A176RXP9-F1
#
_entry.id   AF-A0A176RXP9-F1
#
_cell.length_a   1.000
_cell.length_b   1.000
_cell.length_c   1.000
_cell.angle_alpha   90.00
_cell.angle_beta   90.00
_cell.angle_gamma   90.00
#
_symmetry.space_group_name_H-M   'P 1'
#
loop_
_entity.id
_entity.type
_entity.pdbx_description
1 polymer ?
#
loop_
_entity_poly.entity_id
_entity_poly.type
_entity_poly.pdbx_seq_one_letter_code
_entity_poly.pdbx_strand_id
1 'polypeptide(L)'
;QLQTSFDTLETKNKVFEAVIQDIVQVSHGLAEGNLRVTPQAEYKGELLKIKGALVAALYNQRMVIEDIVQLSQGLAEAKGQNQAKIKYKGDFVQVKNALEVAGNKLLAASKKNAIQDWFKTVTKYQSGPSILVMARNSSSCVFSITI
;
A
#
# COMPACT_ATOMS: atom_id res chain seq x y z
N GLN A 1 -29.08 -42.00 29.67
CA GLN A 1 -29.42 -41.40 28.37
C GLN A 1 -29.73 -39.91 28.52
N LEU A 2 -30.73 -39.50 29.32
CA LEU A 2 -31.05 -38.07 29.53
C LEU A 2 -29.89 -37.24 30.12
N GLN A 3 -29.23 -37.74 31.18
CA GLN A 3 -28.08 -37.05 31.79
C GLN A 3 -26.96 -36.82 30.76
N THR A 4 -26.62 -37.87 30.01
CA THR A 4 -25.59 -37.82 28.96
C THR A 4 -25.92 -36.80 27.86
N SER A 5 -27.20 -36.70 27.47
CA SER A 5 -27.65 -35.69 26.50
C SER A 5 -27.52 -34.27 27.04
N PHE A 6 -27.84 -34.05 28.32
CA PHE A 6 -27.68 -32.76 28.98
C PHE A 6 -26.20 -32.35 29.06
N ASP A 7 -25.33 -33.25 29.53
CA ASP A 7 -23.88 -33.01 29.63
C ASP A 7 -23.27 -32.68 28.25
N THR A 8 -23.75 -33.35 27.19
CA THR A 8 -23.34 -33.08 25.81
C THR A 8 -23.77 -31.69 25.34
N LEU A 9 -24.99 -31.26 25.68
CA LEU A 9 -25.49 -29.92 25.33
C LEU A 9 -24.74 -28.82 26.08
N GLU A 10 -24.49 -29.01 27.37
CA GLU A 10 -23.71 -28.06 28.16
C GLU A 10 -22.29 -27.89 27.59
N THR A 11 -21.66 -29.01 27.21
CA THR A 11 -20.34 -28.98 26.57
C THR A 11 -20.37 -28.23 25.23
N LYS A 12 -21.39 -28.47 24.39
CA LYS A 12 -21.56 -27.75 23.12
C LYS A 12 -21.78 -26.26 23.32
N ASN A 13 -22.56 -25.87 24.33
CA ASN A 13 -22.79 -24.46 24.65
C ASN A 13 -21.49 -23.75 25.07
N LYS A 14 -20.68 -24.38 25.93
CA LYS A 14 -19.36 -23.83 26.32
C LYS A 14 -18.43 -23.64 25.12
N VAL A 15 -18.40 -24.60 24.19
CA VAL A 15 -17.61 -24.48 22.95
C VAL A 15 -18.13 -23.32 22.09
N PHE A 16 -19.45 -23.16 21.98
CA PHE A 16 -20.05 -22.08 21.20
C PHE A 16 -19.75 -20.71 21.82
N GLU A 17 -19.87 -20.55 23.14
CA GLU A 17 -19.51 -19.32 23.85
C GLU A 17 -18.04 -18.95 23.62
N ALA A 18 -17.13 -19.92 23.68
CA ALA A 18 -15.70 -19.69 23.42
C ALA A 18 -15.46 -19.19 21.98
N VAL A 19 -16.16 -19.77 20.99
CA VAL A 19 -16.07 -19.30 19.59
C VAL A 19 -16.60 -17.87 19.45
N ILE A 20 -17.74 -17.55 20.07
CA ILE A 20 -18.30 -16.19 19.99
C ILE A 20 -17.35 -15.17 20.63
N GLN A 21 -16.80 -15.45 21.81
CA GLN A 21 -15.83 -14.58 22.47
C GLN A 21 -14.57 -14.35 21.61
N ASP A 22 -14.10 -15.40 20.94
CA ASP A 22 -12.95 -15.33 20.05
C ASP A 22 -13.23 -14.49 18.79
N ILE A 23 -14.42 -14.64 18.18
CA ILE A 23 -14.85 -13.77 17.07
C ILE A 23 -14.91 -12.31 17.51
N VAL A 24 -15.45 -12.04 18.71
CA VAL A 24 -15.52 -10.68 19.26
C VAL A 24 -14.12 -10.11 19.46
N GLN A 25 -13.20 -10.88 20.03
CA GLN A 25 -11.80 -10.45 20.23
C GLN A 25 -11.11 -10.12 18.90
N VAL A 26 -11.23 -11.01 17.91
CA VAL A 26 -10.66 -10.80 16.57
C VAL A 26 -11.27 -9.56 15.92
N SER A 27 -12.58 -9.39 16.04
CA SER A 27 -13.28 -8.24 15.47
C SER A 27 -12.88 -6.92 16.14
N HIS A 28 -12.65 -6.93 17.46
CA HIS A 28 -12.16 -5.78 18.20
C HIS A 28 -10.74 -5.41 17.76
N GLY A 29 -9.83 -6.39 17.71
CA GLY A 29 -8.47 -6.16 17.22
C GLY A 29 -8.45 -5.61 15.79
N LEU A 30 -9.33 -6.12 14.92
CA LEU A 30 -9.50 -5.58 13.57
C LEU A 30 -9.99 -4.12 13.58
N ALA A 31 -10.97 -3.77 14.43
CA ALA A 31 -11.48 -2.41 14.55
C ALA A 31 -10.42 -1.42 15.09
N GLU A 32 -9.50 -1.89 15.93
CA GLU A 32 -8.33 -1.12 16.39
C GLU A 32 -7.20 -1.04 15.35
N GLY A 33 -7.35 -1.68 14.19
CA GLY A 33 -6.32 -1.74 13.15
C GLY A 33 -5.23 -2.79 13.40
N ASN A 34 -5.38 -3.66 14.40
CA ASN A 34 -4.48 -4.78 14.64
C ASN A 34 -4.77 -5.94 13.67
N LEU A 35 -4.14 -5.91 12.50
CA LEU A 35 -4.28 -6.96 11.48
C LEU A 35 -3.52 -8.24 11.80
N ARG A 36 -2.85 -8.32 12.95
CA ARG A 36 -2.11 -9.50 13.43
C ARG A 36 -2.89 -10.32 14.47
N VAL A 37 -4.05 -9.84 14.90
CA VAL A 37 -4.99 -10.64 15.70
C VAL A 37 -5.36 -11.93 14.95
N THR A 38 -5.54 -13.04 15.67
CA THR A 38 -5.90 -14.34 15.06
C THR A 38 -6.88 -15.11 15.93
N PRO A 39 -7.82 -15.87 15.34
CA PRO A 39 -8.74 -16.72 16.11
C PRO A 39 -8.00 -17.81 16.90
N GLN A 40 -8.21 -17.85 18.22
CA GLN A 40 -7.59 -18.78 19.16
C GLN A 40 -8.50 -19.96 19.53
N ALA A 41 -9.82 -19.81 19.41
CA ALA A 41 -10.76 -20.87 19.75
C ALA A 41 -10.69 -22.06 18.77
N GLU A 42 -11.22 -23.20 19.21
CA GLU A 42 -11.38 -24.40 18.39
C GLU A 42 -12.73 -24.37 17.64
N TYR A 43 -12.68 -24.03 16.35
CA TYR A 43 -13.85 -23.99 15.48
C TYR A 43 -14.07 -25.38 14.89
N LYS A 44 -15.31 -25.89 14.94
CA LYS A 44 -15.67 -27.21 14.41
C LYS A 44 -16.82 -27.12 13.43
N GLY A 45 -16.89 -28.11 12.53
CA GLY A 45 -17.94 -28.20 11.52
C GLY A 45 -18.06 -26.92 10.69
N GLU A 46 -19.27 -26.41 10.54
CA GLU A 46 -19.56 -25.22 9.74
C GLU A 46 -18.88 -23.94 10.25
N LEU A 47 -18.51 -23.88 11.53
CA LEU A 47 -17.82 -22.71 12.10
C LEU A 47 -16.40 -22.55 11.54
N LEU A 48 -15.78 -23.61 11.00
CA LEU A 48 -14.49 -23.50 10.31
C LEU A 48 -14.53 -22.53 9.12
N LYS A 49 -15.67 -22.38 8.46
CA LYS A 49 -15.86 -21.43 7.37
C LYS A 49 -15.72 -19.98 7.87
N ILE A 50 -16.23 -19.70 9.07
CA ILE A 50 -16.09 -18.40 9.73
C ILE A 50 -14.62 -18.13 10.05
N LYS A 51 -13.93 -19.10 10.69
CA LYS A 51 -12.48 -18.98 10.97
C LYS A 51 -11.69 -18.72 9.69
N GLY A 52 -11.96 -19.47 8.63
CA GLY A 52 -11.32 -19.30 7.33
C GLY A 52 -11.55 -17.92 6.74
N ALA A 53 -12.78 -17.41 6.79
CA ALA A 53 -13.11 -16.06 6.31
C ALA A 53 -12.39 -14.97 7.12
N LEU A 54 -12.34 -15.07 8.46
CA LEU A 54 -11.64 -14.13 9.32
C LEU A 54 -10.14 -14.09 9.01
N VAL A 55 -9.50 -15.26 8.95
CA VAL A 55 -8.06 -15.37 8.64
C VAL A 55 -7.76 -14.82 7.25
N ALA A 56 -8.57 -15.16 6.25
CA ALA A 56 -8.40 -14.66 4.89
C ALA A 56 -8.58 -13.13 4.80
N ALA A 57 -9.57 -12.58 5.50
CA ALA A 57 -9.80 -11.13 5.53
C ALA A 57 -8.60 -10.38 6.14
N LEU A 58 -8.12 -10.81 7.31
CA LEU A 58 -6.97 -10.23 7.98
C LEU A 58 -5.69 -10.33 7.14
N TYR A 59 -5.43 -11.49 6.55
CA TYR A 59 -4.28 -11.70 5.68
C TYR A 59 -4.32 -10.77 4.46
N ASN A 60 -5.45 -10.73 3.75
CA ASN A 60 -5.60 -9.89 2.55
C ASN A 60 -5.45 -8.40 2.87
N GLN A 61 -6.04 -7.93 3.98
CA GLN A 61 -5.89 -6.53 4.39
C GLN A 61 -4.45 -6.19 4.73
N ARG A 62 -3.75 -7.08 5.46
CA ARG A 62 -2.34 -6.88 5.79
C ARG A 62 -1.47 -6.76 4.55
N MET A 63 -1.63 -7.68 3.60
CA MET A 63 -0.89 -7.66 2.34
C MET A 63 -1.10 -6.35 1.57
N VAL A 64 -2.35 -5.89 1.47
CA VAL A 64 -2.68 -4.62 0.80
C VAL A 64 -2.05 -3.43 1.52
N ILE A 65 -2.14 -3.35 2.84
CA ILE A 65 -1.55 -2.24 3.59
C ILE A 65 -0.03 -2.22 3.50
N GLU A 66 0.63 -3.38 3.58
CA GLU A 66 2.08 -3.49 3.43
C GLU A 66 2.55 -3.00 2.04
N ASP A 67 1.83 -3.37 0.99
CA ASP A 67 2.16 -2.93 -0.38
C ASP A 67 1.87 -1.42 -0.58
N ILE A 68 0.77 -0.89 -0.02
CA ILE A 68 0.48 0.55 -0.01
C ILE A 68 1.60 1.35 0.66
N VAL A 69 2.09 0.88 1.81
CA VAL A 69 3.20 1.53 2.53
C VAL A 69 4.46 1.54 1.67
N GLN A 70 4.81 0.41 1.06
CA GLN A 70 5.97 0.32 0.17
C GLN A 70 5.85 1.23 -1.05
N LEU A 71 4.68 1.26 -1.69
CA LEU A 71 4.41 2.18 -2.79
C LEU A 71 4.57 3.62 -2.33
N SER A 72 3.93 4.00 -1.23
CA SER A 72 3.96 5.38 -0.71
C SER A 72 5.38 5.85 -0.37
N GLN A 73 6.22 4.96 0.17
CA GLN A 73 7.63 5.23 0.41
C GLN A 73 8.41 5.41 -0.91
N GLY A 74 8.17 4.57 -1.91
CA GLY A 74 8.76 4.73 -3.25
C GLY A 74 8.36 6.05 -3.92
N LEU A 75 7.11 6.48 -3.74
CA LEU A 75 6.64 7.79 -4.17
C LEU A 75 7.41 8.92 -3.46
N ALA A 76 7.57 8.85 -2.14
CA ALA A 76 8.24 9.89 -1.35
C ALA A 76 9.71 10.09 -1.77
N GLU A 77 10.40 9.02 -2.17
CA GLU A 77 11.77 9.10 -2.68
C GLU A 77 11.86 9.56 -4.15
N ALA A 78 10.73 9.59 -4.86
CA ALA A 78 10.66 9.83 -6.30
C ALA A 78 11.60 8.91 -7.13
N LYS A 79 11.79 7.66 -6.67
CA LYS A 79 12.68 6.66 -7.31
C LYS A 79 11.87 5.51 -7.92
N GLY A 80 12.29 5.05 -9.10
CA GLY A 80 11.91 3.75 -9.66
C GLY A 80 10.52 3.68 -10.32
N GLN A 81 10.06 2.45 -10.59
CA GLN A 81 8.72 2.15 -11.08
C GLN A 81 7.77 1.98 -9.89
N ASN A 82 6.75 2.83 -9.80
CA ASN A 82 5.71 2.76 -8.77
C ASN A 82 4.63 1.77 -9.21
N GLN A 83 4.88 0.47 -9.03
CA GLN A 83 3.95 -0.60 -9.35
C GLN A 83 3.71 -1.50 -8.14
N ALA A 84 2.45 -1.90 -7.95
CA ALA A 84 2.09 -2.82 -6.89
C ALA A 84 2.76 -4.19 -7.08
N LYS A 85 3.25 -4.79 -5.99
CA LYS A 85 3.87 -6.13 -6.02
C LYS A 85 2.87 -7.26 -5.85
N ILE A 86 1.64 -6.92 -5.44
CA ILE A 86 0.57 -7.88 -5.21
C ILE A 86 -0.64 -7.60 -6.10
N LYS A 87 -1.52 -8.60 -6.21
CA LYS A 87 -2.82 -8.44 -6.87
C LYS A 87 -3.86 -7.90 -5.89
N TYR A 88 -4.26 -6.64 -6.11
CA TYR A 88 -5.38 -6.02 -5.40
C TYR A 88 -6.70 -6.60 -5.93
N LYS A 89 -7.69 -6.76 -5.05
CA LYS A 89 -9.02 -7.32 -5.37
C LYS A 89 -10.11 -6.38 -4.89
N GLY A 90 -11.27 -6.44 -5.53
CA GLY A 90 -12.44 -5.63 -5.16
C GLY A 90 -12.11 -4.13 -5.15
N ASP A 91 -12.60 -3.43 -4.13
CA ASP A 91 -12.47 -1.97 -4.03
C ASP A 91 -11.03 -1.49 -3.87
N PHE A 92 -10.12 -2.34 -3.40
CA PHE A 92 -8.70 -2.01 -3.28
C PHE A 92 -8.04 -1.76 -4.65
N VAL A 93 -8.60 -2.28 -5.76
CA VAL A 93 -8.06 -2.01 -7.11
C VAL A 93 -8.02 -0.51 -7.41
N GLN A 94 -8.99 0.26 -6.91
CA GLN A 94 -9.02 1.72 -7.10
C GLN A 94 -7.86 2.40 -6.37
N VAL A 95 -7.54 1.95 -5.15
CA VAL A 95 -6.40 2.44 -4.37
C VAL A 95 -5.09 2.19 -5.09
N LYS A 96 -4.89 0.97 -5.61
CA LYS A 96 -3.73 0.64 -6.43
C LYS A 96 -3.59 1.61 -7.60
N ASN A 97 -4.64 1.74 -8.41
CA ASN A 97 -4.60 2.57 -9.62
C ASN A 97 -4.27 4.03 -9.30
N ALA A 98 -4.86 4.57 -8.22
CA ALA A 98 -4.58 5.94 -7.78
C ALA A 98 -3.11 6.13 -7.38
N LEU A 99 -2.53 5.19 -6.63
CA LEU A 99 -1.12 5.24 -6.21
C LEU A 99 -0.17 5.15 -7.40
N GLU A 100 -0.42 4.24 -8.34
CA GLU A 100 0.42 4.08 -9.54
C GLU A 100 0.36 5.33 -10.44
N VAL A 101 -0.84 5.91 -10.63
CA VAL A 101 -1.01 7.16 -11.38
C VAL A 101 -0.30 8.33 -10.69
N ALA A 102 -0.47 8.46 -9.37
CA ALA A 102 0.20 9.52 -8.59
C ALA A 102 1.73 9.39 -8.70
N GLY A 103 2.25 8.18 -8.54
CA GLY A 103 3.68 7.91 -8.67
C GLY A 103 4.23 8.22 -10.07
N ASN A 104 3.51 7.84 -11.12
CA ASN A 104 3.91 8.15 -12.50
C ASN A 104 3.91 9.66 -12.79
N LYS A 105 2.90 10.39 -12.30
CA LYS A 105 2.84 11.86 -12.42
C LYS A 105 3.98 12.53 -11.66
N LEU A 106 4.29 12.06 -10.45
CA LEU A 106 5.38 12.58 -9.65
C LEU A 106 6.73 12.36 -10.33
N LEU A 107 7.00 11.16 -10.85
CA LEU A 107 8.22 10.87 -11.60
C LEU A 107 8.37 11.77 -12.84
N ALA A 108 7.27 11.99 -13.57
CA ALA A 108 7.28 12.89 -14.72
C ALA A 108 7.56 14.35 -14.32
N ALA A 109 6.98 14.82 -13.20
CA ALA A 109 7.22 16.16 -12.67
C ALA A 109 8.67 16.33 -12.19
N SER A 110 9.22 15.37 -11.44
CA SER A 110 10.61 15.42 -10.97
C SER A 110 11.61 15.48 -12.12
N LYS A 111 11.37 14.73 -13.22
CA LYS A 111 12.19 14.83 -14.43
C LYS A 111 12.12 16.21 -15.09
N LYS A 112 10.92 16.80 -15.17
CA LYS A 112 10.75 18.16 -15.72
C LYS A 112 11.43 19.22 -14.84
N ASN A 113 11.33 19.10 -13.52
CA ASN A 113 11.94 20.03 -12.58
C ASN A 113 13.48 19.98 -12.66
N ALA A 114 14.07 18.78 -12.80
CA ALA A 114 15.52 18.65 -13.02
C ALA A 114 15.98 19.38 -14.31
N ILE A 115 15.13 19.43 -15.34
CA ILE A 115 15.38 20.22 -16.56
C ILE A 115 15.21 21.72 -16.28
N GLN A 116 14.20 22.14 -15.52
CA GLN A 116 14.01 23.58 -15.26
C GLN A 116 15.08 24.18 -14.35
N ASP A 117 15.60 23.42 -13.39
CA ASP A 117 16.60 23.93 -12.45
C ASP A 117 17.89 24.32 -13.16
N TRP A 118 18.35 23.59 -14.18
CA TRP A 118 19.55 24.00 -14.94
C TRP A 118 19.33 25.31 -15.71
N PHE A 119 18.11 25.57 -16.21
CA PHE A 119 17.77 26.83 -16.89
C PHE A 119 17.79 28.04 -15.93
N LYS A 120 17.33 27.86 -14.68
CA LYS A 120 17.41 28.92 -13.65
C LYS A 120 18.84 29.24 -13.26
N THR A 121 19.71 28.23 -13.21
CA THR A 121 21.12 28.43 -12.89
C THR A 121 21.80 29.26 -13.97
N VAL A 122 21.59 28.97 -15.26
CA VAL A 122 22.25 29.71 -16.36
C VAL A 122 21.70 31.13 -16.54
N THR A 123 20.41 31.36 -16.31
CA THR A 123 19.80 32.71 -16.42
C THR A 123 20.28 33.67 -15.32
N LYS A 124 20.62 33.16 -14.14
CA LYS A 124 21.24 33.98 -13.08
C LYS A 124 22.61 34.55 -13.49
N TYR A 125 23.38 33.81 -14.27
CA TYR A 125 24.72 34.21 -14.71
C TYR A 125 24.72 35.09 -15.98
N GLN A 126 23.61 35.18 -16.72
CA GLN A 126 23.46 36.06 -17.90
C GLN A 126 23.25 37.55 -17.56
N SER A 127 23.22 37.92 -16.28
CA SER A 127 23.12 39.32 -15.83
C SER A 127 24.48 40.03 -15.64
N GLY A 128 25.60 39.38 -15.99
CA GLY A 128 26.94 39.97 -16.11
C GLY A 128 27.46 39.91 -17.55
N PRO A 129 28.51 40.70 -17.91
CA PRO A 129 28.90 40.89 -19.30
C PRO A 129 29.37 39.57 -19.95
N SER A 130 28.57 39.10 -20.91
CA SER A 130 28.80 38.03 -21.90
C SER A 130 29.38 36.71 -21.39
N ILE A 131 28.53 35.69 -21.20
CA ILE A 131 28.96 34.31 -20.93
C ILE A 131 28.53 33.40 -22.08
N LEU A 132 29.52 32.76 -22.71
CA LEU A 132 29.35 31.65 -23.66
C LEU A 132 28.88 30.40 -22.90
N VAL A 133 27.65 29.94 -23.14
CA VAL A 133 27.11 28.73 -22.50
C VAL A 133 27.17 27.55 -23.50
N MET A 134 28.07 26.60 -23.26
CA MET A 134 28.06 25.31 -23.96
C MET A 134 27.15 24.32 -23.24
N ALA A 135 26.01 23.97 -23.84
CA ALA A 135 25.23 22.81 -23.42
C ALA A 135 25.83 21.54 -24.08
N ARG A 136 26.40 20.62 -23.30
CA ARG A 136 26.63 19.25 -23.77
C ARG A 136 25.36 18.43 -23.53
N ASN A 137 24.61 18.18 -24.60
CA ASN A 137 23.80 16.98 -24.68
C ASN A 137 23.99 16.33 -26.06
N SER A 138 23.95 15.01 -26.09
CA SER A 138 24.58 14.08 -27.02
C SER A 138 24.06 14.04 -28.47
N SER A 139 23.56 15.14 -29.02
CA SER A 139 23.33 15.30 -30.46
C SER A 139 23.39 16.79 -30.79
N SER A 140 24.39 17.15 -31.59
CA SER A 140 24.87 18.50 -31.85
C SER A 140 23.80 19.50 -32.28
N CYS A 141 23.51 20.50 -31.45
CA CYS A 141 22.97 21.79 -31.89
C CYS A 141 23.65 22.89 -31.08
N VAL A 142 24.55 23.63 -31.72
CA VAL A 142 25.12 24.88 -31.20
C VAL A 142 24.23 26.02 -31.70
N PHE A 143 23.51 26.68 -30.79
CA PHE A 143 22.83 27.94 -31.08
C PHE A 143 23.67 29.09 -30.53
N SER A 144 24.28 29.89 -31.42
CA SER A 144 24.80 31.20 -31.06
C SER A 144 23.67 32.21 -31.16
N ILE A 145 23.34 32.87 -30.06
CA ILE A 145 22.59 34.13 -30.09
C ILE A 145 23.64 35.24 -30.01
N THR A 146 23.84 35.92 -31.13
CA THR A 146 24.52 37.22 -31.17
C THR A 146 23.44 38.28 -30.97
N ILE A 147 23.58 39.15 -29.96
CA ILE A 147 22.78 40.37 -29.83
C ILE A 147 23.37 41.41 -30.76
#